data_AF-A0A843GX63-F1
#
_entry.id   AF-A0A843GX63-F1
#
_cell.length_a   1.000
_cell.length_b   1.000
_cell.length_c   1.000
_cell.angle_alpha   90.00
_cell.angle_beta   90.00
_cell.angle_gamma   90.00
#
_symmetry.space_group_name_H-M   'P 1'
#
loop_
_entity.id
_entity.type
_entity.pdbx_description
1 polymer ?
#
loop_
_entity_poly.entity_id
_entity_poly.type
_entity_poly.pdbx_seq_one_letter_code
_entity_poly.pdbx_strand_id
1 'polypeptide(L)'
;MIQIRTGTFETNSSSSHSLVIAPKAYTEVYSYMKNEIPDYRVDDGVFYLGRYGGLYFGRSPFQVLYTMEDKIRYAYACFEYDVEKRAELIELIMKLNPKITRVSEFEYKHDEENYLQWVEDGKPNDEYFYVKHPSVGTDESYLQSWMKQYNFTLEEFITNPHYVVIVDGDEYNYFKDMWKLGIVKEDMYQKKPWE
;
A
#
# COMPACT_ATOMS: atom_id res chain seq x y z
N MET A 1 11.46 -5.40 21.73
CA MET A 1 10.01 -5.62 21.86
C MET A 1 9.36 -5.08 20.59
N ILE A 2 8.68 -5.92 19.81
CA ILE A 2 7.97 -5.45 18.61
C ILE A 2 6.74 -4.67 19.07
N GLN A 3 6.67 -3.38 18.74
CA GLN A 3 5.50 -2.57 19.07
C GLN A 3 4.57 -2.57 17.86
N ILE A 4 3.57 -3.46 17.85
CA ILE A 4 2.49 -3.40 16.86
C ILE A 4 1.57 -2.25 17.29
N ARG A 5 1.57 -1.18 16.51
CA ARG A 5 0.85 0.06 16.84
C ARG A 5 -0.51 0.01 16.15
N THR A 6 -1.52 -0.34 16.93
CA THR A 6 -2.90 -0.41 16.46
C THR A 6 -3.46 0.99 16.24
N GLY A 7 -3.54 1.44 14.99
CA GLY A 7 -4.89 1.68 14.49
C GLY A 7 -5.42 0.28 14.20
N THR A 8 -6.41 -0.12 14.98
CA THR A 8 -7.21 -1.35 14.97
C THR A 8 -6.96 -2.30 13.78
N PHE A 9 -7.07 -3.62 13.99
CA PHE A 9 -7.74 -4.40 12.94
C PHE A 9 -9.10 -3.72 12.80
N GLU A 10 -9.18 -2.74 11.92
CA GLU A 10 -10.41 -2.03 11.60
C GLU A 10 -11.18 -3.04 10.78
N THR A 11 -11.79 -3.95 11.52
CA THR A 11 -12.78 -4.88 11.02
C THR A 11 -14.01 -4.03 10.79
N ASN A 12 -14.11 -3.47 9.60
CA ASN A 12 -15.41 -3.54 8.95
C ASN A 12 -15.59 -4.96 8.41
N SER A 13 -16.75 -5.29 7.86
CA SER A 13 -17.08 -6.66 7.44
C SER A 13 -16.30 -7.18 6.21
N SER A 14 -15.10 -6.65 5.90
CA SER A 14 -14.30 -7.08 4.74
C SER A 14 -12.75 -6.97 4.83
N SER A 15 -12.12 -6.32 5.82
CA SER A 15 -10.64 -6.30 5.87
C SER A 15 -10.04 -6.10 7.25
N SER A 16 -8.78 -6.49 7.44
CA SER A 16 -8.01 -6.08 8.61
C SER A 16 -6.57 -5.74 8.29
N HIS A 17 -6.17 -4.53 8.68
CA HIS A 17 -4.86 -3.97 8.38
C HIS A 17 -4.22 -3.50 9.68
N SER A 18 -2.89 -3.51 9.77
CA SER A 18 -2.18 -3.05 10.96
C SER A 18 -0.85 -2.41 10.63
N LEU A 19 -0.61 -1.24 11.19
CA LEU A 19 0.71 -0.62 11.20
C LEU A 19 1.58 -1.23 12.31
N VAL A 20 2.75 -1.71 11.93
CA VAL A 20 3.76 -2.21 12.86
C VAL A 20 4.97 -1.28 12.79
N ILE A 21 5.40 -0.78 13.94
CA ILE A 21 6.69 -0.09 14.07
C ILE A 21 7.69 -1.08 14.65
N ALA A 22 8.49 -1.65 13.77
CA ALA A 22 9.49 -2.63 14.14
C ALA A 22 10.57 -1.98 15.05
N PRO A 23 11.04 -2.67 16.10
CA PRO A 23 12.03 -2.13 17.04
C PRO A 23 13.45 -2.18 16.48
N LYS A 24 13.66 -3.04 15.49
CA LYS A 24 14.85 -3.11 14.66
C LYS A 24 14.38 -3.00 13.22
N ALA A 25 15.14 -2.30 12.39
CA ALA A 25 14.97 -2.43 10.96
C ALA A 25 15.14 -3.91 10.62
N TYR A 26 14.18 -4.51 9.91
CA TYR A 26 14.27 -5.92 9.49
C TYR A 26 15.40 -6.17 8.47
N THR A 27 16.27 -5.17 8.22
CA THR A 27 17.49 -5.20 7.40
C THR A 27 18.46 -6.31 7.80
N GLU A 28 18.48 -6.73 9.07
CA GLU A 28 19.33 -7.85 9.52
C GLU A 28 18.81 -9.24 9.09
N VAL A 29 17.50 -9.41 8.85
CA VAL A 29 16.89 -10.70 8.48
C VAL A 29 16.83 -10.87 6.95
N TYR A 30 16.86 -9.78 6.19
CA TYR A 30 16.91 -9.80 4.73
C TYR A 30 17.86 -8.71 4.22
N SER A 31 19.09 -9.08 3.86
CA SER A 31 20.05 -8.25 3.11
C SER A 31 19.55 -7.81 1.73
N TYR A 32 18.31 -8.18 1.38
CA TYR A 32 17.61 -7.93 0.12
C TYR A 32 16.55 -6.83 0.22
N MET A 33 16.37 -6.17 1.38
CA MET A 33 15.45 -5.04 1.49
C MET A 33 15.94 -3.90 0.61
N LYS A 34 15.41 -3.85 -0.62
CA LYS A 34 15.56 -2.73 -1.52
C LYS A 34 14.84 -1.53 -0.92
N ASN A 35 15.59 -0.67 -0.23
CA ASN A 35 15.15 0.69 0.12
C ASN A 35 15.16 1.60 -1.12
N GLU A 36 14.71 1.05 -2.24
CA GLU A 36 14.71 1.67 -3.55
C GLU A 36 13.50 1.14 -4.32
N ILE A 37 13.02 1.95 -5.25
CA ILE A 37 12.00 1.53 -6.19
C ILE A 37 12.65 0.58 -7.21
N PRO A 38 12.16 -0.65 -7.37
CA PRO A 38 12.87 -1.65 -8.16
C PRO A 38 12.81 -1.36 -9.66
N ASP A 39 13.96 -1.43 -10.32
CA ASP A 39 14.11 -1.18 -11.76
C ASP A 39 13.21 -2.09 -12.63
N TYR A 40 12.86 -3.32 -12.22
CA TYR A 40 12.02 -4.22 -13.03
C TYR A 40 10.57 -3.72 -13.21
N ARG A 41 10.13 -2.75 -12.40
CA ARG A 41 8.83 -2.07 -12.55
C ARG A 41 8.93 -0.78 -13.33
N VAL A 42 10.13 -0.34 -13.65
CA VAL A 42 10.37 0.88 -14.41
C VAL A 42 10.68 0.48 -15.85
N ASP A 43 9.89 0.97 -16.80
CA ASP A 43 10.17 0.83 -18.23
C ASP A 43 9.96 2.19 -18.90
N ASP A 44 10.96 2.63 -19.67
CA ASP A 44 11.01 3.96 -20.30
C ASP A 44 10.63 5.13 -19.36
N GLY A 45 11.14 5.09 -18.13
CA GLY A 45 10.84 6.10 -17.10
C GLY A 45 9.43 6.01 -16.50
N VAL A 46 8.63 5.02 -16.87
CA VAL A 46 7.30 4.77 -16.30
C VAL A 46 7.39 3.71 -15.22
N PHE A 47 7.00 4.05 -13.99
CA PHE A 47 6.86 3.10 -12.90
C PHE A 47 5.46 2.50 -12.85
N TYR A 48 5.38 1.19 -13.04
CA TYR A 48 4.11 0.45 -13.12
C TYR A 48 3.75 -0.19 -11.78
N LEU A 49 2.75 0.39 -11.11
CA LEU A 49 2.26 -0.04 -9.79
C LEU A 49 1.66 -1.46 -9.85
N GLY A 50 0.85 -1.75 -10.87
CA GLY A 50 0.17 -3.05 -11.06
C GLY A 50 0.98 -4.09 -11.83
N ARG A 51 2.24 -3.81 -12.20
CA ARG A 51 3.09 -4.80 -12.89
C ARG A 51 3.20 -6.06 -12.03
N TYR A 52 2.92 -7.25 -12.55
CA TYR A 52 3.06 -8.51 -11.80
C TYR A 52 2.20 -8.64 -10.52
N GLY A 53 1.13 -7.86 -10.33
CA GLY A 53 0.23 -8.05 -9.20
C GLY A 53 -0.82 -6.95 -9.05
N GLY A 54 -1.97 -7.29 -8.44
CA GLY A 54 -3.05 -6.34 -8.19
C GLY A 54 -2.67 -5.21 -7.21
N LEU A 55 -3.51 -4.17 -7.15
CA LEU A 55 -3.38 -3.05 -6.21
C LEU A 55 -4.55 -3.01 -5.22
N TYR A 56 -5.28 -4.12 -5.12
CA TYR A 56 -6.32 -4.32 -4.13
C TYR A 56 -5.72 -5.04 -2.95
N PHE A 57 -5.82 -4.40 -1.80
CA PHE A 57 -5.38 -4.92 -0.51
C PHE A 57 -6.56 -5.12 0.45
N GLY A 58 -7.76 -4.63 0.10
CA GLY A 58 -8.99 -5.05 0.77
C GLY A 58 -9.17 -6.55 0.61
N ARG A 59 -9.74 -7.24 1.61
CA ARG A 59 -10.08 -8.67 1.54
C ARG A 59 -8.94 -9.59 1.09
N SER A 60 -7.69 -9.16 1.27
CA SER A 60 -6.53 -9.83 0.70
C SER A 60 -5.98 -10.90 1.64
N PRO A 61 -5.36 -11.97 1.11
CA PRO A 61 -4.66 -12.94 1.95
C PRO A 61 -3.62 -12.28 2.85
N PHE A 62 -3.19 -13.00 3.89
CA PHE A 62 -2.14 -12.54 4.77
C PHE A 62 -0.90 -12.07 4.00
N GLN A 63 -0.51 -10.83 4.20
CA GLN A 63 0.66 -10.20 3.59
C GLN A 63 1.40 -9.35 4.62
N VAL A 64 2.73 -9.31 4.48
CA VAL A 64 3.59 -8.38 5.20
C VAL A 64 4.21 -7.47 4.17
N LEU A 65 3.83 -6.19 4.21
CA LEU A 65 4.26 -5.13 3.30
C LEU A 65 5.36 -4.34 3.99
N TYR A 66 6.59 -4.46 3.50
CA TYR A 66 7.77 -3.91 4.18
C TYR A 66 8.77 -3.25 3.24
N THR A 67 8.73 -3.54 1.94
CA THR A 67 9.61 -2.90 0.97
C THR A 67 9.11 -1.48 0.63
N MET A 68 9.99 -0.65 0.05
CA MET A 68 9.59 0.65 -0.48
C MET A 68 8.49 0.49 -1.53
N GLU A 69 8.60 -0.51 -2.41
CA GLU A 69 7.58 -0.84 -3.40
C GLU A 69 6.23 -1.16 -2.75
N ASP A 70 6.21 -2.07 -1.77
CA ASP A 70 4.97 -2.48 -1.11
C ASP A 70 4.27 -1.29 -0.47
N LYS A 71 5.04 -0.44 0.21
CA LYS A 71 4.50 0.74 0.90
C LYS A 71 3.99 1.78 -0.09
N ILE A 72 4.64 1.96 -1.24
CA ILE A 72 4.14 2.83 -2.32
C ILE A 72 2.81 2.29 -2.86
N ARG A 73 2.76 1.00 -3.20
CA ARG A 73 1.55 0.37 -3.75
C ARG A 73 0.40 0.41 -2.74
N TYR A 74 0.70 0.17 -1.46
CA TYR A 74 -0.27 0.27 -0.38
C TYR A 74 -0.79 1.68 -0.17
N ALA A 75 0.09 2.69 -0.13
CA ALA A 75 -0.29 4.09 0.01
C ALA A 75 -1.18 4.52 -1.16
N TYR A 76 -0.83 4.13 -2.39
CA TYR A 76 -1.62 4.42 -3.58
C TYR A 76 -3.04 3.82 -3.50
N ALA A 77 -3.16 2.59 -2.99
CA ALA A 77 -4.45 1.95 -2.75
C ALA A 77 -5.26 2.64 -1.64
N CYS A 78 -4.63 3.06 -0.54
CA CYS A 78 -5.29 3.83 0.52
C CYS A 78 -5.82 5.20 0.05
N PHE A 79 -5.23 5.75 -1.01
CA PHE A 79 -5.61 7.05 -1.58
C PHE A 79 -6.55 6.91 -2.79
N GLU A 80 -7.28 5.80 -2.93
CA GLU A 80 -8.21 5.56 -4.05
C GLU A 80 -9.12 6.75 -4.36
N TYR A 81 -9.68 7.38 -3.32
CA TYR A 81 -10.61 8.50 -3.43
C TYR A 81 -9.99 9.87 -3.13
N ASP A 82 -8.66 9.94 -2.98
CA ASP A 82 -7.94 11.15 -2.59
C ASP A 82 -6.89 11.53 -3.65
N VAL A 83 -7.33 12.33 -4.62
CA VAL A 83 -6.52 12.75 -5.78
C VAL A 83 -5.32 13.59 -5.35
N GLU A 84 -5.49 14.45 -4.35
CA GLU A 84 -4.41 15.30 -3.84
C GLU A 84 -3.31 14.44 -3.19
N LYS A 85 -3.70 13.44 -2.40
CA LYS A 85 -2.73 12.48 -1.82
C LYS A 85 -2.08 11.57 -2.85
N ARG A 86 -2.80 11.16 -3.90
CA ARG A 86 -2.18 10.46 -5.04
C ARG A 86 -1.14 11.33 -5.74
N ALA A 87 -1.43 12.61 -5.95
CA ALA A 87 -0.47 13.55 -6.53
C ALA A 87 0.77 13.72 -5.64
N GLU A 88 0.59 13.92 -4.33
CA GLU A 88 1.68 14.00 -3.35
C GLU A 88 2.57 12.74 -3.40
N LEU A 89 1.96 11.56 -3.47
CA LEU A 89 2.69 10.29 -3.59
C LEU A 89 3.47 10.19 -4.90
N ILE A 90 2.90 10.61 -6.03
CA ILE A 90 3.58 10.59 -7.34
C ILE A 90 4.78 11.53 -7.35
N GLU A 91 4.63 12.75 -6.84
CA GLU A 91 5.75 13.70 -6.70
C GLU A 91 6.86 13.12 -5.82
N LEU A 92 6.49 12.48 -4.70
CA LEU A 92 7.45 11.79 -3.83
C LEU A 92 8.17 10.64 -4.54
N ILE A 93 7.46 9.81 -5.31
CA ILE A 93 8.06 8.73 -6.11
C ILE A 93 9.12 9.27 -7.07
N MET A 94 8.79 10.34 -7.80
CA MET A 94 9.70 10.98 -8.75
C MET A 94 10.89 11.66 -8.05
N LYS A 95 10.67 12.25 -6.87
CA LYS A 95 11.74 12.76 -6.00
C LYS A 95 12.69 11.65 -5.54
N LEU A 96 12.16 10.49 -5.15
CA LEU A 96 12.94 9.36 -4.63
C LEU A 96 13.70 8.61 -5.73
N ASN A 97 13.18 8.57 -6.95
CA ASN A 97 13.86 7.99 -8.10
C ASN A 97 13.70 8.89 -9.35
N PRO A 98 14.69 9.76 -9.63
CA PRO A 98 14.64 10.70 -10.76
C PRO A 98 14.58 10.06 -12.15
N LYS A 99 14.82 8.75 -12.28
CA LYS A 99 14.62 8.04 -13.56
C LYS A 99 13.12 7.89 -13.88
N ILE A 100 12.27 7.96 -12.86
CA ILE A 100 10.82 7.88 -13.01
C ILE A 100 10.31 9.26 -13.42
N THR A 101 9.76 9.34 -14.63
CA THR A 101 9.11 10.53 -15.18
C THR A 101 7.60 10.44 -15.09
N ARG A 102 7.05 9.23 -14.90
CA ARG A 102 5.61 8.96 -14.80
C ARG A 102 5.33 7.73 -13.94
N VAL A 103 4.17 7.73 -13.27
CA VAL A 103 3.64 6.56 -12.57
C VAL A 103 2.37 6.08 -13.29
N SER A 104 2.20 4.78 -13.44
CA SER A 104 1.01 4.19 -14.06
C SER A 104 0.50 3.02 -13.24
N GLU A 105 -0.82 2.89 -13.15
CA GLU A 105 -1.47 1.71 -12.55
C GLU A 105 -1.23 0.45 -13.39
N PHE A 106 -1.13 0.57 -14.73
CA PHE A 106 -1.18 -0.56 -15.67
C PHE A 106 -0.03 -0.58 -16.67
N GLU A 107 0.54 -1.77 -16.90
CA GLU A 107 1.54 -2.03 -17.93
C GLU A 107 0.89 -1.98 -19.33
N TYR A 108 0.86 -0.81 -19.97
CA TYR A 108 0.17 -0.65 -21.26
C TYR A 108 0.98 -1.15 -22.45
N LYS A 109 0.41 -2.13 -23.16
CA LYS A 109 0.47 -2.26 -24.63
C LYS A 109 -0.79 -2.85 -25.28
N HIS A 110 -1.72 -3.43 -24.52
CA HIS A 110 -2.84 -4.18 -25.12
C HIS A 110 -4.20 -3.47 -25.10
N ASP A 111 -4.29 -2.28 -24.54
CA ASP A 111 -5.57 -1.70 -24.12
C ASP A 111 -5.80 -0.29 -24.72
N GLU A 112 -4.99 0.13 -25.71
CA GLU A 112 -5.17 1.40 -26.43
C GLU A 112 -6.51 1.48 -27.18
N GLU A 113 -7.03 0.35 -27.70
CA GLU A 113 -8.36 0.33 -28.34
C GLU A 113 -9.49 0.56 -27.34
N ASN A 114 -9.31 0.16 -26.07
CA ASN A 114 -10.25 0.51 -25.01
C ASN A 114 -10.01 1.93 -24.52
N TYR A 115 -8.76 2.35 -24.28
CA TYR A 115 -8.37 3.69 -23.76
C TYR A 115 -8.84 4.86 -24.65
N LEU A 116 -8.80 4.68 -25.98
CA LEU A 116 -9.28 5.69 -26.93
C LEU A 116 -10.80 5.93 -26.88
N GLN A 117 -11.58 5.05 -26.23
CA GLN A 117 -13.00 5.32 -25.97
C GLN A 117 -13.25 6.28 -24.78
N TRP A 118 -12.21 6.67 -24.03
CA TRP A 118 -12.34 7.44 -22.78
C TRP A 118 -11.73 8.86 -22.87
N VAL A 119 -11.25 9.26 -24.04
CA VAL A 119 -10.69 10.58 -24.34
C VAL A 119 -11.51 11.21 -25.46
N GLU A 120 -12.32 12.22 -25.13
CA GLU A 120 -13.02 13.02 -26.13
C GLU A 120 -12.18 14.27 -26.45
N ASP A 121 -11.93 14.51 -27.73
CA ASP A 121 -11.22 15.70 -28.25
C ASP A 121 -9.82 15.99 -27.67
N GLY A 122 -9.04 14.94 -27.38
CA GLY A 122 -7.64 15.08 -26.98
C GLY A 122 -7.44 15.73 -25.60
N LYS A 123 -8.51 15.84 -24.81
CA LYS A 123 -8.45 16.17 -23.39
C LYS A 123 -8.88 14.93 -22.60
N PRO A 124 -8.17 14.58 -21.51
CA PRO A 124 -8.66 13.57 -20.58
C PRO A 124 -10.06 14.01 -20.12
N ASN A 125 -11.07 13.16 -20.28
CA ASN A 125 -12.39 13.47 -19.75
C ASN A 125 -12.28 13.49 -18.22
N ASP A 126 -12.57 14.62 -17.59
CA ASP A 126 -12.48 14.81 -16.13
C ASP A 126 -13.40 13.83 -15.36
N GLU A 127 -14.40 13.23 -16.04
CA GLU A 127 -15.25 12.18 -15.48
C GLU A 127 -14.59 10.79 -15.42
N TYR A 128 -13.48 10.55 -16.14
CA TYR A 128 -12.85 9.23 -16.27
C TYR A 128 -11.51 9.04 -15.54
N PHE A 129 -11.10 10.01 -14.73
CA PHE A 129 -10.18 9.72 -13.61
C PHE A 129 -10.79 8.77 -12.57
N TYR A 130 -12.09 8.44 -12.70
CA TYR A 130 -12.84 7.53 -11.83
C TYR A 130 -13.50 6.39 -12.59
N VAL A 131 -12.75 5.62 -13.38
CA VAL A 131 -13.17 4.23 -13.58
C VAL A 131 -12.73 3.48 -12.34
N LYS A 132 -13.66 3.26 -11.40
CA LYS A 132 -13.48 2.35 -10.26
C LYS A 132 -13.03 1.01 -10.81
N HIS A 133 -11.72 0.77 -10.89
CA HIS A 133 -11.24 -0.55 -11.22
C HIS A 133 -11.41 -1.38 -9.95
N PRO A 134 -12.14 -2.49 -9.98
CA PRO A 134 -12.37 -3.34 -8.80
C PRO A 134 -11.09 -3.99 -8.24
N SER A 135 -9.91 -3.55 -8.67
CA SER A 135 -8.60 -4.10 -8.29
C SER A 135 -7.61 -3.06 -7.74
N VAL A 136 -8.08 -1.88 -7.32
CA VAL A 136 -7.29 -0.88 -6.59
C VAL A 136 -8.06 -0.46 -5.36
N GLY A 137 -7.47 -0.55 -4.17
CA GLY A 137 -8.11 -0.07 -2.94
C GLY A 137 -7.80 -0.90 -1.69
N THR A 138 -8.08 -0.33 -0.53
CA THR A 138 -7.93 -0.98 0.80
C THR A 138 -9.26 -1.06 1.54
N ASP A 139 -10.39 -0.82 0.87
CA ASP A 139 -11.75 -0.61 1.41
C ASP A 139 -11.89 0.59 2.38
N GLU A 140 -10.81 1.05 3.03
CA GLU A 140 -10.76 2.23 3.92
C GLU A 140 -9.43 3.01 3.83
N SER A 141 -9.41 4.25 4.33
CA SER A 141 -8.26 5.17 4.28
C SER A 141 -7.29 5.04 5.48
N TYR A 142 -6.88 3.81 5.81
CA TYR A 142 -6.07 3.47 6.99
C TYR A 142 -4.81 4.34 7.18
N LEU A 143 -4.05 4.55 6.10
CA LEU A 143 -2.75 5.21 6.17
C LEU A 143 -2.86 6.67 6.67
N GLN A 144 -3.90 7.41 6.24
CA GLN A 144 -4.08 8.80 6.66
C GLN A 144 -4.36 8.89 8.16
N SER A 145 -5.20 8.00 8.68
CA SER A 145 -5.50 7.89 10.12
C SER A 145 -4.25 7.60 10.93
N TRP A 146 -3.42 6.65 10.49
CA TRP A 146 -2.17 6.31 11.17
C TRP A 146 -1.15 7.46 11.13
N MET A 147 -0.97 8.11 9.99
CA MET A 147 -0.08 9.28 9.84
C MET A 147 -0.43 10.36 10.86
N LYS A 148 -1.73 10.66 11.00
CA LYS A 148 -2.24 11.64 11.96
C LYS A 148 -2.07 11.18 13.41
N GLN A 149 -2.41 9.93 13.71
CA GLN A 149 -2.37 9.38 15.07
C GLN A 149 -0.95 9.27 15.61
N TYR A 150 0.00 8.83 14.77
CA TYR A 150 1.37 8.56 15.17
C TYR A 150 2.37 9.64 14.75
N ASN A 151 1.88 10.71 14.12
CA ASN A 151 2.64 11.88 13.72
C ASN A 151 3.87 11.54 12.86
N PHE A 152 3.62 10.87 11.73
CA PHE A 152 4.63 10.62 10.70
C PHE A 152 4.13 11.08 9.33
N THR A 153 5.08 11.39 8.45
CA THR A 153 4.85 11.84 7.08
C THR A 153 4.79 10.67 6.09
N LEU A 154 4.26 10.92 4.89
CA LEU A 154 4.25 9.93 3.82
C LEU A 154 5.68 9.51 3.43
N GLU A 155 6.60 10.47 3.34
CA GLU A 155 8.02 10.21 3.06
C GLU A 155 8.66 9.33 4.13
N GLU A 156 8.41 9.58 5.42
CA GLU A 156 8.88 8.72 6.50
C GLU A 156 8.29 7.31 6.40
N PHE A 157 6.98 7.17 6.12
CA PHE A 157 6.35 5.88 5.93
C PHE A 157 7.03 5.08 4.81
N ILE A 158 7.20 5.69 3.63
CA ILE A 158 7.78 5.03 2.45
C ILE A 158 9.26 4.68 2.65
N THR A 159 10.05 5.55 3.25
CA THR A 159 11.52 5.40 3.30
C THR A 159 12.04 4.69 4.54
N ASN A 160 11.31 4.73 5.66
CA ASN A 160 11.80 4.14 6.91
C ASN A 160 11.49 2.63 6.97
N PRO A 161 12.52 1.75 7.09
CA PRO A 161 12.35 0.29 7.10
C PRO A 161 11.71 -0.25 8.39
N HIS A 162 11.46 0.61 9.38
CA HIS A 162 10.76 0.21 10.60
C HIS A 162 9.25 0.19 10.43
N TYR A 163 8.67 0.91 9.45
CA TYR A 163 7.25 0.84 9.17
C TYR A 163 6.95 -0.39 8.31
N VAL A 164 6.08 -1.25 8.84
CA VAL A 164 5.59 -2.46 8.20
C VAL A 164 4.08 -2.45 8.26
N VAL A 165 3.41 -2.84 7.19
CA VAL A 165 1.97 -3.05 7.19
C VAL A 165 1.69 -4.55 7.13
N ILE A 166 0.87 -5.03 8.06
CA ILE A 166 0.31 -6.38 7.98
C ILE A 166 -1.10 -6.24 7.41
N VAL A 167 -1.38 -7.01 6.37
CA VAL A 167 -2.71 -7.14 5.77
C VAL A 167 -3.20 -8.55 6.06
N ASP A 168 -4.43 -8.68 6.56
CA ASP A 168 -5.11 -9.95 6.80
C ASP A 168 -6.62 -9.73 6.57
N GLY A 169 -7.10 -9.99 5.36
CA GLY A 169 -8.51 -9.93 5.02
C GLY A 169 -9.35 -10.84 5.93
N ASP A 170 -10.56 -10.42 6.25
CA ASP A 170 -11.43 -11.16 7.16
C ASP A 170 -11.94 -12.49 6.57
N GLU A 171 -11.79 -12.71 5.25
CA GLU A 171 -11.99 -14.03 4.63
C GLU A 171 -10.97 -15.06 5.09
N TYR A 172 -9.78 -14.60 5.46
CA TYR A 172 -8.65 -15.46 5.78
C TYR A 172 -8.43 -15.55 7.29
N ASN A 173 -8.49 -14.43 8.01
CA ASN A 173 -8.35 -14.36 9.46
C ASN A 173 -7.09 -15.11 10.00
N TYR A 174 -6.01 -15.16 9.22
CA TYR A 174 -4.81 -15.92 9.60
C TYR A 174 -4.20 -15.39 10.89
N PHE A 175 -4.31 -14.09 11.12
CA PHE A 175 -3.81 -13.46 12.32
C PHE A 175 -4.57 -13.90 13.58
N LYS A 176 -5.90 -14.03 13.48
CA LYS A 176 -6.73 -14.58 14.55
C LYS A 176 -6.30 -16.01 14.88
N ASP A 177 -5.97 -16.81 13.87
CA ASP A 177 -5.50 -18.17 14.08
C ASP A 177 -4.08 -18.22 14.67
N MET A 178 -3.16 -17.37 14.22
CA MET A 178 -1.83 -17.24 14.84
C MET A 178 -1.92 -16.82 16.31
N TRP A 179 -2.89 -15.96 16.66
CA TRP A 179 -3.16 -15.59 18.04
C TRP A 179 -3.70 -16.77 18.86
N LYS A 180 -4.72 -17.49 18.38
CA LYS A 180 -5.28 -18.68 19.07
C LYS A 180 -4.22 -19.75 19.33
N LEU A 181 -3.27 -19.90 18.41
CA LEU A 181 -2.16 -20.85 18.52
C LEU A 181 -1.03 -20.35 19.44
N GLY A 182 -1.11 -19.13 19.97
CA GLY A 182 -0.07 -18.53 20.83
C GLY A 182 1.21 -18.15 20.08
N ILE A 183 1.17 -18.09 18.74
CA ILE A 183 2.29 -17.63 17.90
C ILE A 183 2.49 -16.13 18.11
N VAL A 184 1.39 -15.37 18.17
CA VAL A 184 1.44 -13.96 18.55
C VAL A 184 0.87 -13.76 19.94
N LYS A 185 1.57 -12.95 20.75
CA LYS A 185 1.30 -12.76 22.17
C LYS A 185 0.60 -11.44 22.43
N GLU A 186 -0.17 -11.39 23.51
CA GLU A 186 -1.00 -10.24 23.89
C GLU A 186 -0.17 -8.97 24.17
N ASP A 187 1.04 -9.12 24.71
CA ASP A 187 2.00 -8.03 24.97
C ASP A 187 2.60 -7.40 23.71
N MET A 188 2.35 -7.97 22.53
CA MET A 188 2.76 -7.42 21.26
C MET A 188 1.80 -6.35 20.74
N TYR A 189 0.64 -6.16 21.38
CA TYR A 189 -0.43 -5.25 20.93
C TYR A 189 -0.80 -4.18 21.96
N GLN A 190 -1.30 -3.04 21.47
CA GLN A 190 -1.83 -1.98 22.32
C GLN A 190 -3.34 -2.15 22.61
N LYS A 191 -4.09 -2.85 21.75
CA LYS A 191 -5.51 -3.22 21.91
C LYS A 191 -5.78 -4.52 21.13
N LYS A 192 -6.69 -5.38 21.60
CA LYS A 192 -7.05 -6.59 20.85
C LYS A 192 -7.79 -6.25 19.55
N PRO A 193 -7.51 -6.94 18.44
CA PRO A 193 -8.20 -6.79 17.16
C PRO A 193 -9.73 -6.95 17.19
N TRP A 194 -10.24 -7.74 18.14
CA TRP A 194 -11.64 -8.20 18.22
C TRP A 194 -12.36 -7.67 19.48
N GLU A 195 -11.82 -6.65 20.14
CA GLU A 195 -12.42 -5.91 21.26
C GLU A 195 -12.60 -4.43 20.89
#